data_AF-A0A940QIZ4-F1
#
_entry.id   AF-A0A940QIZ4-F1
#
_cell.length_a   1.000
_cell.length_b   1.000
_cell.length_c   1.000
_cell.angle_alpha   90.00
_cell.angle_beta   90.00
_cell.angle_gamma   90.00
#
_symmetry.space_group_name_H-M   'P 1'
#
loop_
_entity.id
_entity.type
_entity.pdbx_description
1 polymer ?
#
loop_
_entity_poly.entity_id
_entity_poly.type
_entity_poly.pdbx_seq_one_letter_code
_entity_poly.pdbx_strand_id
1 'polypeptide(L)'
;MDISAIDAQAAQAALEVLTEPSADTKEYRRLLVDTYLEKLIEGLKEAECSEEKSSFELQLVKEKGLWMPEDLSALIEMLGQQIWR
;
A
#
# COMPACT_ATOMS: atom_id res chain seq x y z
N MET A 1 -1.83 -0.35 10.53
CA MET A 1 -1.61 -1.30 9.43
C MET A 1 -0.74 -2.44 9.95
N ASP A 2 -1.23 -3.67 9.94
CA ASP A 2 -0.47 -4.84 10.40
C ASP A 2 0.11 -5.60 9.20
N ILE A 3 1.32 -5.19 8.80
CA ILE A 3 2.04 -5.77 7.67
C ILE A 3 2.33 -7.26 7.91
N SER A 4 2.45 -7.68 9.18
CA SER A 4 2.73 -9.08 9.53
C SER A 4 1.55 -10.00 9.25
N ALA A 5 0.31 -9.49 9.39
CA ALA A 5 -0.89 -10.23 9.04
C ALA A 5 -1.04 -10.39 7.51
N ILE A 6 -0.67 -9.36 6.74
CA ILE A 6 -0.70 -9.38 5.27
C ILE A 6 0.36 -10.36 4.73
N ASP A 7 1.57 -10.32 5.29
CA ASP A 7 2.67 -11.24 4.99
C ASP A 7 2.27 -12.71 5.23
N ALA A 8 1.68 -13.00 6.39
CA ALA A 8 1.22 -14.34 6.74
C ALA A 8 0.10 -14.85 5.81
N GLN A 9 -0.84 -13.97 5.41
CA GLN A 9 -1.90 -14.33 4.47
C GLN A 9 -1.37 -14.58 3.06
N ALA A 10 -0.45 -13.76 2.58
CA ALA A 10 0.18 -13.95 1.28
C ALA A 10 0.97 -15.28 1.22
N ALA A 11 1.70 -15.60 2.29
CA ALA A 11 2.44 -16.86 2.42
C ALA A 11 1.50 -18.07 2.42
N GLN A 12 0.40 -18.00 3.17
CA GLN A 12 -0.61 -19.07 3.23
C GLN A 12 -1.28 -19.28 1.87
N ALA A 13 -1.67 -18.21 1.17
CA ALA A 13 -2.27 -18.29 -0.15
C ALA A 13 -1.32 -18.90 -1.20
N ALA A 14 -0.04 -18.54 -1.17
CA ALA A 14 0.97 -19.12 -2.04
C ALA A 14 1.16 -20.63 -1.81
N LEU A 15 1.05 -21.08 -0.56
CA LEU A 15 1.12 -22.50 -0.20
C LEU A 15 -0.13 -23.28 -0.61
N GLU A 16 -1.32 -22.66 -0.55
CA GLU A 16 -2.59 -23.30 -0.91
C GLU A 16 -2.78 -23.50 -2.41
N VAL A 17 -2.19 -22.62 -3.24
CA VAL A 17 -2.18 -22.78 -4.71
C VAL A 17 -1.38 -24.02 -5.15
N LEU A 18 -0.54 -24.55 -4.26
CA LEU A 18 0.32 -25.70 -4.53
C LEU A 18 -0.24 -26.95 -3.85
N THR A 19 -1.37 -27.45 -4.33
CA THR A 19 -2.00 -28.68 -3.84
C THR A 19 -1.23 -29.96 -4.17
N GLU A 20 -0.32 -29.94 -5.15
CA GLU A 20 0.55 -31.07 -5.46
C GLU A 20 1.98 -30.60 -5.80
N PRO A 21 3.03 -31.25 -5.26
CA PRO A 21 4.41 -30.94 -5.63
C PRO A 21 4.65 -31.32 -7.09
N SER A 22 4.87 -30.33 -7.96
CA SER A 22 5.27 -30.60 -9.33
C SER A 22 6.70 -31.19 -9.35
N ALA A 23 6.95 -32.11 -10.28
CA ALA A 23 8.26 -32.76 -10.42
C ALA A 23 9.38 -31.77 -10.81
N ASP A 24 9.03 -30.59 -11.35
CA ASP A 24 9.97 -29.52 -11.69
C ASP A 24 10.05 -28.48 -10.55
N THR A 25 11.04 -28.68 -9.70
CA THR A 25 11.28 -27.85 -8.50
C THR A 25 11.60 -26.38 -8.82
N LYS A 26 11.90 -26.04 -10.08
CA LYS A 26 12.20 -24.66 -10.49
C LYS A 26 10.92 -23.93 -10.88
N GLU A 27 10.05 -24.55 -11.67
CA GLU A 27 8.73 -23.99 -11.98
C GLU A 27 7.86 -23.89 -10.74
N TYR A 28 7.95 -24.90 -9.86
CA TYR A 28 7.28 -24.90 -8.56
C TYR A 28 7.65 -23.68 -7.69
N ARG A 29 8.96 -23.42 -7.56
CA ARG A 29 9.46 -22.28 -6.78
C ARG A 29 9.10 -20.94 -7.40
N ARG A 30 9.09 -20.86 -8.72
CA ARG A 30 8.69 -19.64 -9.42
C ARG A 30 7.21 -19.33 -9.16
N LEU A 31 6.34 -20.33 -9.31
CA LEU A 31 4.90 -20.16 -9.07
C LEU A 31 4.62 -19.75 -7.61
N LEU A 32 5.29 -20.37 -6.64
CA LEU A 32 5.21 -19.98 -5.22
C LEU A 32 5.55 -18.50 -5.02
N VAL A 33 6.68 -18.07 -5.57
CA VAL A 33 7.17 -16.69 -5.39
C VAL A 33 6.25 -15.69 -6.11
N ASP A 34 5.81 -16.01 -7.32
CA ASP A 34 4.94 -15.14 -8.11
C ASP A 34 3.59 -14.95 -7.41
N THR A 35 2.96 -16.04 -6.94
CA THR A 35 1.69 -15.98 -6.19
C THR A 35 1.83 -15.26 -4.86
N TYR A 36 2.94 -15.49 -4.14
CA TYR A 36 3.22 -14.78 -2.88
C TYR A 36 3.32 -13.27 -3.10
N LEU A 37 4.10 -12.83 -4.08
CA LEU A 37 4.30 -11.42 -4.37
C LEU A 37 3.01 -10.75 -4.84
N GLU A 38 2.22 -11.43 -5.66
CA GLU A 38 0.92 -10.93 -6.12
C GLU A 38 -0.03 -10.69 -4.94
N LYS A 39 -0.16 -11.67 -4.03
CA LYS A 39 -1.03 -11.56 -2.85
C LYS A 39 -0.53 -10.53 -1.84
N LEU A 40 0.78 -10.40 -1.68
CA LEU A 40 1.39 -9.37 -0.84
C LEU A 40 1.08 -7.98 -1.39
N ILE A 41 1.23 -7.78 -2.70
CA ILE A 41 0.92 -6.49 -3.36
C ILE A 41 -0.57 -6.16 -3.24
N GLU A 42 -1.47 -7.13 -3.42
CA GLU A 42 -2.91 -6.94 -3.24
C GLU A 42 -3.25 -6.51 -1.80
N GLY A 43 -2.76 -7.24 -0.79
CA GLY A 43 -3.02 -6.92 0.61
C GLY A 43 -2.42 -5.58 1.03
N LEU A 44 -1.25 -5.20 0.49
CA LEU A 44 -0.67 -3.87 0.70
C LEU A 44 -1.52 -2.76 0.08
N LYS A 45 -2.05 -2.95 -1.13
CA LYS A 45 -2.95 -1.97 -1.78
C LYS A 45 -4.26 -1.81 -1.01
N GLU A 46 -4.84 -2.91 -0.53
CA GLU A 46 -6.06 -2.88 0.28
C GLU A 46 -5.83 -2.21 1.63
N ALA A 47 -4.65 -2.41 2.24
CA ALA A 47 -4.26 -1.78 3.48
C ALA A 47 -3.95 -0.27 3.33
N GLU A 48 -3.30 0.13 2.23
CA GLU A 48 -3.11 1.55 1.85
C GLU A 48 -4.45 2.26 1.58
N CYS A 49 -5.48 1.52 1.12
CA CYS A 49 -6.82 2.04 0.92
C CYS A 49 -7.71 1.99 2.18
N SER A 50 -7.21 1.52 3.32
CA SER A 50 -8.01 1.45 4.55
C SER A 50 -8.43 2.85 5.00
N GLU A 51 -9.71 3.00 5.32
CA GLU A 51 -10.51 4.23 5.31
C GLU A 51 -10.19 5.26 6.41
N GLU A 52 -8.94 5.43 6.85
CA GLU A 52 -8.56 6.67 7.54
C GLU A 52 -8.47 7.81 6.53
N LYS A 53 -9.63 8.27 6.05
CA LYS A 53 -9.76 9.57 5.39
C LYS A 53 -9.37 10.64 6.40
N SER A 54 -8.10 10.98 6.41
CA SER A 54 -7.61 12.19 7.08
C SER A 54 -8.20 13.38 6.33
N SER A 55 -9.29 13.96 6.84
CA SER A 55 -9.81 15.20 6.29
C SER A 55 -8.97 16.35 6.84
N PHE A 56 -8.34 17.12 5.95
CA PHE A 56 -7.59 18.31 6.31
C PHE A 56 -8.24 19.53 5.66
N GLU A 57 -8.55 20.55 6.46
CA GLU A 57 -9.05 21.82 5.95
C GLU A 57 -7.86 22.73 5.61
N LEU A 58 -7.66 22.97 4.31
CA LEU A 58 -6.65 23.90 3.82
C LEU A 58 -7.30 25.26 3.55
N GLN A 59 -6.87 26.30 4.26
CA GLN A 59 -7.29 27.67 3.95
C GLN A 59 -6.54 28.19 2.73
N LEU A 60 -7.29 28.65 1.74
CA LEU A 60 -6.77 29.19 0.49
C LEU A 60 -7.01 30.70 0.44
N VAL A 61 -5.96 31.44 0.10
CA VAL A 61 -6.02 32.86 -0.19
C VAL A 61 -5.84 33.10 -1.69
N LYS A 62 -6.51 34.13 -2.21
CA LYS A 62 -6.40 34.47 -3.63
C LYS A 62 -5.36 35.55 -3.83
N GLU A 63 -4.17 35.16 -4.29
CA GLU A 63 -3.09 36.09 -4.64
C GLU A 63 -2.93 36.20 -6.16
N LYS A 64 -2.98 37.42 -6.68
CA LYS A 64 -2.76 37.71 -8.12
C LYS A 64 -3.63 36.85 -9.08
N GLY A 65 -4.84 36.51 -8.64
CA GLY A 65 -5.78 35.69 -9.41
C GLY A 65 -5.61 34.17 -9.25
N LEU A 66 -4.58 33.72 -8.53
CA LEU A 66 -4.31 32.32 -8.21
C LEU A 66 -4.75 32.01 -6.78
N TRP A 67 -5.29 30.81 -6.55
CA TRP A 67 -5.54 30.31 -5.21
C TRP A 67 -4.27 29.68 -4.68
N MET A 68 -3.80 30.16 -3.54
CA MET A 68 -2.60 29.66 -2.87
C MET A 68 -2.95 29.29 -1.42
N PRO A 69 -2.29 28.29 -0.84
CA PRO A 69 -2.40 28.01 0.58
C PRO A 69 -1.98 29.24 1.38
N GLU A 70 -2.74 29.59 2.40
CA GLU A 70 -2.37 30.68 3.32
C GLU A 70 -1.06 30.35 4.06
N ASP A 71 -0.90 29.09 4.45
CA ASP A 71 0.31 28.56 5.07
C ASP A 71 0.89 27.41 4.22
N LEU A 72 1.94 27.73 3.48
CA LEU A 72 2.66 26.77 2.65
C LEU A 72 3.44 25.74 3.49
N SER A 73 3.85 26.11 4.71
CA SER A 73 4.63 25.24 5.59
C SER A 73 3.74 24.14 6.17
N ALA A 74 2.52 24.50 6.58
CA ALA A 74 1.51 23.53 7.03
C ALA A 74 1.15 22.53 5.93
N LEU A 75 1.07 22.97 4.66
CA LEU A 75 0.85 22.08 3.52
C LEU A 75 2.02 21.09 3.32
N ILE A 76 3.26 21.57 3.41
CA ILE A 76 4.46 20.72 3.22
C ILE A 76 4.59 19.70 4.35
N GLU A 77 4.40 20.11 5.60
CA GLU A 77 4.43 19.20 6.76
C GLU A 77 3.33 18.14 6.68
N MET A 78 2.12 18.54 6.27
CA MET A 78 0.99 17.63 6.09
C MET A 78 1.23 16.60 4.98
N LEU A 79 1.74 17.02 3.82
CA LEU A 79 2.12 16.09 2.75
C LEU A 79 3.26 15.15 3.19
N GLY A 80 4.22 15.65 3.95
CA GLY A 80 5.31 14.85 4.50
C GLY A 80 4.81 13.73 5.43
N GLN A 81 3.82 14.01 6.27
CA GLN A 81 3.22 13.01 7.17
C GLN A 81 2.32 12.00 6.45
N GLN A 82 1.77 12.33 5.28
CA GLN A 82 0.92 11.43 4.49
C GLN A 82 1.73 10.44 3.66
N ILE A 83 2.92 10.83 3.17
CA ILE A 83 3.75 10.00 2.28
C ILE A 83 4.62 8.98 3.04
N TRP A 84 4.99 9.28 4.30
CA TRP A 84 5.95 8.47 5.09
C TRP A 84 5.33 7.76 6.29
N ARG A 85 4.03 7.45 6.24
CA ARG A 85 3.34 6.66 7.28
C ARG A 85 3.65 5.18 7.19
#